data_AF-A0A8J6PNK6-F1
#
_entry.id   AF-A0A8J6PNK6-F1
#
_cell.length_a   1.000
_cell.length_b   1.000
_cell.length_c   1.000
_cell.angle_alpha   90.00
_cell.angle_beta   90.00
_cell.angle_gamma   90.00
#
_symmetry.space_group_name_H-M   'P 1'
#
loop_
_entity.id
_entity.type
_entity.pdbx_description
1 polymer ?
#
loop_
_entity_poly.entity_id
_entity_poly.type
_entity_poly.pdbx_seq_one_letter_code
_entity_poly.pdbx_strand_id
1 'polypeptide(L)'
;MLATIPVGLSDFALASSGGSLPWESPLEQIQESITGPVAGFIALAAVAIAGAMLIFGGELNDFARRLCYVALVGGVLLGATQIVALFGATGASIGQIPTQAEQMVWFQSTIISWARESAHG
;
A
#
# COMPACT_ATOMS: atom_id res chain seq x y z
N MET A 1 25.42 36.81 4.25
CA MET A 1 25.70 35.88 3.13
C MET A 1 24.85 34.63 3.31
N LEU A 2 23.63 34.64 2.77
CA LEU A 2 22.77 33.46 2.70
C LEU A 2 22.40 33.29 1.21
N ALA A 3 22.93 32.26 0.57
CA ALA A 3 22.74 32.00 -0.84
C ALA A 3 21.39 31.30 -1.05
N THR A 4 20.44 32.01 -1.64
CA THR A 4 19.21 31.46 -2.21
C THR A 4 19.58 30.47 -3.32
N ILE A 5 19.19 29.21 -3.18
CA ILE A 5 19.30 28.18 -4.21
C ILE A 5 18.12 28.36 -5.18
N PRO A 6 18.33 28.58 -6.49
CA PRO A 6 17.24 28.53 -7.44
C PRO A 6 16.84 27.06 -7.66
N VAL A 7 15.64 26.69 -7.24
CA VAL A 7 14.97 25.48 -7.71
C VAL A 7 14.74 25.69 -9.20
N GLY A 8 15.51 24.97 -10.03
CA GLY A 8 15.30 24.94 -11.47
C GLY A 8 13.93 24.37 -11.76
N LEU A 9 13.00 25.21 -12.19
CA LEU A 9 11.82 24.79 -12.92
C LEU A 9 12.35 24.12 -14.20
N SER A 10 12.28 22.80 -14.26
CA SER A 10 12.52 22.07 -15.49
C SER A 10 11.46 22.50 -16.49
N ASP A 11 11.85 23.29 -17.49
CA ASP A 11 11.03 23.54 -18.66
C ASP A 11 10.60 22.19 -19.23
N PHE A 12 9.32 21.85 -19.10
CA PHE A 12 8.74 20.75 -19.85
C PHE A 12 8.77 21.22 -21.30
N ALA A 13 9.70 20.67 -22.08
CA ALA A 13 9.89 21.04 -23.48
C ALA A 13 8.58 20.79 -24.24
N LEU A 14 7.83 21.86 -24.51
CA LEU A 14 6.79 21.89 -25.52
C LEU A 14 7.48 21.82 -26.89
N ALA A 15 7.71 20.59 -27.36
CA ALA A 15 8.10 20.34 -28.75
C ALA A 15 6.88 20.65 -29.63
N SER A 16 6.88 21.87 -30.17
CA SER A 16 5.87 22.37 -31.09
C SER A 16 5.86 21.56 -32.39
N SER A 17 4.72 20.94 -32.69
CA SER A 17 4.07 20.88 -34.00
C SER A 17 4.97 21.00 -35.24
N GLY A 18 5.28 19.87 -35.90
CA GLY A 18 5.98 19.89 -37.18
C GLY A 18 6.14 18.56 -37.92
N GLY A 19 5.06 18.01 -38.49
CA GLY A 19 5.10 17.45 -39.85
C GLY A 19 5.50 15.97 -40.09
N SER A 20 4.47 15.13 -40.23
CA SER A 20 4.22 14.31 -41.45
C SER A 20 5.10 13.12 -41.86
N LEU A 21 5.91 12.49 -40.98
CA LEU A 21 6.61 11.25 -41.36
C LEU A 21 6.22 10.05 -40.46
N PRO A 22 5.69 8.93 -41.02
CA PRO A 22 5.21 7.78 -40.23
C PRO A 22 6.32 7.03 -39.46
N TRP A 23 7.59 7.35 -39.73
CA TRP A 23 8.77 6.82 -39.04
C TRP A 23 9.19 7.65 -37.82
N GLU A 24 8.54 8.79 -37.58
CA GLU A 24 8.86 9.70 -36.47
C GLU A 24 8.11 9.29 -35.19
N SER A 25 6.87 8.80 -35.32
CA SER A 25 6.08 8.26 -34.20
C SER A 25 6.72 7.08 -33.44
N PRO A 26 7.44 6.12 -34.08
CA PRO A 26 8.23 5.11 -33.38
C PRO A 26 9.49 5.66 -32.69
N LEU A 27 10.12 6.71 -33.25
CA LEU A 27 11.31 7.33 -32.67
C LEU A 27 10.95 8.22 -31.47
N GLU A 28 9.80 8.89 -31.54
CA GLU A 28 9.22 9.66 -30.44
C GLU A 28 8.78 8.73 -29.30
N GLN A 29 8.13 7.59 -29.61
CA GLN A 29 7.83 6.55 -28.61
C GLN A 29 9.08 5.96 -27.95
N ILE A 30 10.20 5.83 -28.67
CA ILE A 30 11.47 5.38 -28.08
C ILE A 30 12.07 6.48 -27.18
N GLN A 31 11.99 7.75 -27.58
CA GLN A 31 12.39 8.86 -26.71
C GLN A 31 11.52 8.95 -25.46
N GLU A 32 10.19 8.88 -25.59
CA GLU A 32 9.24 8.87 -24.47
C GLU A 32 9.40 7.65 -23.57
N SER A 33 9.79 6.48 -24.08
CA SER A 33 9.98 5.29 -23.23
C SER A 33 11.30 5.31 -22.45
N ILE A 34 12.29 6.07 -22.91
CA ILE A 34 13.56 6.30 -22.19
C ILE A 34 13.42 7.43 -21.15
N THR A 35 12.54 8.41 -21.36
CA THR A 35 12.22 9.48 -20.37
C THR A 35 10.93 9.23 -19.58
N GLY A 36 10.19 8.17 -19.90
CA GLY A 36 8.89 7.87 -19.32
C GLY A 36 8.93 7.07 -18.02
N PRO A 37 7.75 6.72 -17.47
CA PRO A 37 7.61 6.04 -16.18
C PRO A 37 8.41 4.73 -16.05
N VAL A 38 8.58 4.01 -17.18
CA VAL A 38 9.34 2.75 -17.23
C VAL A 38 10.81 2.96 -16.86
N ALA A 39 11.44 4.01 -17.39
CA ALA A 39 12.82 4.37 -17.03
C ALA A 39 12.93 4.73 -15.54
N GLY A 40 11.90 5.37 -14.99
CA GLY A 40 11.80 5.66 -13.55
C GLY A 40 11.80 4.38 -12.68
N PHE A 41 11.01 3.37 -13.04
CA PHE A 41 11.00 2.09 -12.31
C PHE A 41 12.33 1.34 -12.42
N ILE A 42 12.96 1.34 -13.61
CA ILE A 42 14.27 0.74 -13.82
C ILE A 42 15.33 1.47 -12.98
N ALA A 43 15.32 2.80 -12.96
CA ALA A 43 16.22 3.59 -12.13
C ALA A 43 16.04 3.30 -10.64
N LEU A 44 14.80 3.18 -10.16
CA LEU A 44 14.50 2.82 -8.77
C LEU A 44 15.04 1.43 -8.43
N ALA A 45 14.77 0.43 -9.28
CA ALA A 45 15.29 -0.92 -9.09
C ALA A 45 16.83 -0.96 -9.08
N ALA A 46 17.48 -0.22 -9.99
CA ALA A 46 18.93 -0.12 -10.06
C ALA A 46 19.52 0.51 -8.79
N VAL A 47 18.92 1.59 -8.26
CA VAL A 47 19.35 2.23 -7.00
C VAL A 47 19.17 1.28 -5.81
N ALA A 48 18.08 0.52 -5.75
CA ALA A 48 17.87 -0.45 -4.68
C ALA A 48 18.94 -1.56 -4.68
N ILE A 49 19.26 -2.11 -5.87
CA ILE A 49 20.30 -3.13 -6.03
C ILE A 49 21.69 -2.53 -5.74
N ALA A 50 21.97 -1.32 -6.21
CA ALA A 50 23.23 -0.63 -5.96
C ALA A 50 23.41 -0.32 -4.47
N GLY A 51 22.37 0.17 -3.79
CA GLY A 51 22.37 0.41 -2.35
C GLY A 51 22.60 -0.87 -1.55
N ALA A 52 21.94 -1.97 -1.95
CA ALA A 52 22.21 -3.28 -1.37
C ALA A 52 23.67 -3.69 -1.59
N MET A 53 24.19 -3.61 -2.82
CA MET A 53 25.59 -3.95 -3.10
C MET A 53 26.60 -3.05 -2.36
N LEU A 54 26.27 -1.78 -2.11
CA LEU A 54 27.16 -0.83 -1.44
C LEU A 54 27.22 -1.07 0.08
N ILE A 55 26.11 -1.47 0.69
CA ILE A 55 26.05 -1.84 2.12
C ILE A 55 26.70 -3.22 2.36
N PHE A 56 26.57 -4.14 1.40
CA PHE A 56 27.04 -5.53 1.54
C PHE A 56 28.31 -5.85 0.73
N GLY A 57 29.04 -4.83 0.29
CA GLY A 57 30.15 -4.87 -0.66
C GLY A 57 31.12 -6.05 -0.51
N GLY A 58 30.81 -7.16 -1.21
CA GLY A 58 31.64 -8.34 -1.37
C GLY A 58 31.11 -9.62 -0.71
N GLU A 59 30.31 -9.52 0.35
CA GLU A 59 29.82 -10.65 1.16
C GLU A 59 28.30 -10.90 1.00
N LEU A 60 27.80 -10.63 -0.21
CA LEU A 60 26.38 -10.80 -0.59
C LEU A 60 25.83 -12.19 -0.25
N ASN A 61 26.67 -13.23 -0.27
CA ASN A 61 26.23 -14.58 0.03
C ASN A 61 25.81 -14.74 1.51
N ASP A 62 26.57 -14.22 2.47
CA ASP A 62 26.22 -14.28 3.90
C ASP A 62 25.04 -13.37 4.24
N PHE A 63 24.96 -12.18 3.62
CA PHE A 63 23.81 -11.31 3.76
C PHE A 63 22.53 -11.90 3.16
N ALA A 64 22.61 -12.46 1.94
CA ALA A 64 21.48 -13.14 1.31
C ALA A 64 20.99 -14.32 2.16
N ARG A 65 21.92 -15.05 2.80
CA ARG A 65 21.57 -16.12 3.74
C ARG A 65 20.79 -15.59 4.94
N ARG A 66 21.22 -14.48 5.53
CA ARG A 66 20.52 -13.81 6.64
C ARG A 66 19.17 -13.27 6.22
N LEU A 67 19.06 -12.61 5.07
CA LEU A 67 17.79 -12.16 4.50
C LEU A 67 16.83 -13.32 4.27
N CYS A 68 17.32 -14.43 3.71
CA CYS A 68 16.51 -15.61 3.47
C CYS A 68 15.95 -16.17 4.79
N TYR A 69 16.76 -16.24 5.86
CA TYR A 69 16.24 -16.64 7.18
C TYR A 69 15.15 -15.69 7.70
N VAL A 70 15.35 -14.37 7.60
CA VAL A 70 14.34 -13.39 8.03
C VAL A 70 13.07 -13.48 7.17
N ALA A 71 13.21 -13.65 5.86
CA ALA A 71 12.09 -13.81 4.94
C ALA A 71 11.32 -15.13 5.18
N LEU A 72 12.03 -16.23 5.46
CA LEU A 72 11.41 -17.51 5.80
C LEU A 72 10.65 -17.43 7.13
N VAL A 73 11.27 -16.87 8.18
CA VAL A 73 10.60 -16.70 9.48
C VAL A 73 9.42 -15.73 9.37
N GLY A 74 9.63 -14.57 8.74
CA GLY A 74 8.58 -13.58 8.52
C GLY A 74 7.44 -14.13 7.66
N GLY A 75 7.75 -14.82 6.57
CA GLY A 75 6.78 -15.46 5.69
C GLY A 75 5.97 -16.55 6.38
N VAL A 76 6.59 -17.36 7.25
CA VAL A 76 5.88 -18.35 8.06
C VAL A 76 4.97 -17.66 9.09
N LEU A 77 5.43 -16.62 9.77
CA LEU A 77 4.60 -15.87 10.73
C LEU A 77 3.42 -15.20 10.05
N LEU A 78 3.64 -14.51 8.93
CA LEU A 78 2.59 -13.89 8.13
C LEU A 78 1.62 -14.95 7.56
N GLY A 79 2.14 -16.03 6.99
CA GLY A 79 1.33 -17.15 6.50
C GLY A 79 0.52 -17.83 7.61
N ALA A 80 1.09 -17.99 8.80
CA ALA A 80 0.38 -18.52 9.96
C ALA A 80 -0.81 -17.63 10.35
N THR A 81 -0.69 -16.30 10.27
CA THR A 81 -1.85 -15.41 10.52
C THR A 81 -2.97 -15.65 9.52
N GLN A 82 -2.65 -15.94 8.25
CA GLN A 82 -3.66 -16.30 7.25
C GLN A 82 -4.32 -17.64 7.56
N ILE A 83 -3.57 -18.65 8.00
CA ILE A 83 -4.12 -19.96 8.39
C ILE A 83 -5.00 -19.83 9.63
N VAL A 84 -4.53 -19.11 10.65
CA VAL A 84 -5.31 -18.84 11.86
C VAL A 84 -6.58 -18.06 11.52
N ALA A 85 -6.52 -17.10 10.60
CA ALA A 85 -7.71 -16.37 10.14
C ALA A 85 -8.72 -17.29 9.46
N LEU A 86 -8.28 -18.30 8.69
CA LEU A 86 -9.20 -19.26 8.07
C LEU A 86 -9.98 -20.07 9.11
N PHE A 87 -9.34 -20.52 10.18
CA PHE A 87 -9.99 -21.28 11.26
C PHE A 87 -10.71 -20.39 12.29
N GLY A 88 -10.21 -19.17 12.53
CA GLY A 88 -10.82 -18.21 13.45
C GLY A 88 -12.07 -17.54 12.87
N ALA A 89 -12.10 -17.26 11.57
CA ALA A 89 -13.26 -16.68 10.90
C ALA A 89 -14.38 -17.71 10.65
N THR A 90 -14.05 -19.01 10.56
CA THR A 90 -15.05 -20.09 10.45
C THR A 90 -15.41 -20.73 11.80
N GLY A 91 -14.67 -20.43 12.87
CA GLY A 91 -14.81 -21.06 14.19
C GLY A 91 -15.86 -20.46 15.13
N ALA A 92 -16.45 -19.30 14.83
CA ALA A 92 -17.52 -18.72 15.66
C ALA A 92 -18.45 -17.80 14.86
N SER A 93 -19.48 -18.36 14.23
CA SER A 93 -20.77 -17.66 14.04
C SER A 93 -21.77 -18.02 15.14
N ILE A 94 -21.29 -18.60 16.25
CA ILE A 94 -22.10 -18.96 17.41
C ILE A 94 -22.29 -17.70 18.24
N GLY A 95 -23.40 -17.01 17.95
CA GLY A 95 -23.91 -15.94 18.78
C GLY A 95 -23.41 -14.57 18.35
N GLN A 96 -24.10 -13.97 17.38
CA GLN A 96 -24.42 -12.55 17.51
C GLN A 96 -25.34 -12.44 18.73
N ILE A 97 -24.76 -12.52 19.94
CA ILE A 97 -25.41 -12.08 21.16
C ILE A 97 -25.67 -10.60 20.87
N PRO A 98 -26.94 -10.13 20.84
CA PRO A 98 -27.20 -8.71 20.67
C PRO A 98 -26.31 -8.01 21.67
N THR A 99 -25.48 -7.09 21.16
CA THR A 99 -24.49 -6.39 21.99
C THR A 99 -25.23 -5.88 23.23
N GLN A 100 -24.63 -5.93 24.42
CA GLN A 100 -25.33 -5.49 25.64
C GLN A 100 -25.95 -4.09 25.47
N ALA A 101 -25.38 -3.25 24.60
CA ALA A 101 -25.96 -1.99 24.15
C ALA A 101 -27.33 -2.14 23.45
N GLU A 102 -27.46 -3.02 22.46
CA GLU A 102 -28.74 -3.33 21.81
C GLU A 102 -29.74 -3.93 22.81
N GLN A 103 -29.28 -4.78 23.73
CA GLN A 103 -30.11 -5.32 24.81
C GLN A 103 -30.58 -4.26 25.82
N MET A 104 -29.78 -3.23 26.10
CA MET A 104 -30.21 -2.13 26.96
C MET A 104 -31.24 -1.24 26.25
N VAL A 105 -31.11 -1.04 24.93
CA VAL A 105 -32.01 -0.17 24.15
C VAL A 105 -33.44 -0.72 24.09
N TRP A 106 -33.64 -2.01 23.77
CA TRP A 106 -35.01 -2.58 23.75
C TRP A 106 -35.61 -2.71 25.16
N PHE A 107 -34.77 -2.96 26.17
CA PHE A 107 -35.22 -3.01 27.56
C PHE A 107 -35.69 -1.62 28.02
N GLN A 108 -34.93 -0.58 27.69
CA GLN A 108 -35.30 0.79 28.01
C GLN A 108 -36.52 1.27 27.22
N SER A 109 -36.68 0.89 25.94
CA SER A 109 -37.88 1.24 25.18
C SER A 109 -39.13 0.56 25.76
N THR A 110 -39.01 -0.68 26.24
CA THR A 110 -40.08 -1.40 26.94
C THR A 110 -40.44 -0.69 28.24
N ILE A 111 -39.46 -0.34 29.08
CA ILE A 111 -39.70 0.41 30.32
C ILE A 111 -40.38 1.76 30.03
N ILE A 112 -39.93 2.47 29.00
CA ILE A 112 -40.50 3.78 28.61
C ILE A 112 -41.92 3.64 28.06
N SER A 113 -42.23 2.60 27.28
CA SER A 113 -43.58 2.39 26.75
C SER A 113 -44.57 2.13 27.89
N TRP A 114 -44.19 1.29 28.86
CA TRP A 114 -44.97 1.04 30.06
C TRP A 114 -45.15 2.30 30.92
N ALA A 115 -44.11 3.12 31.07
CA ALA A 115 -44.19 4.38 31.81
C ALA A 115 -45.11 5.41 31.15
N ARG A 116 -45.10 5.49 29.81
CA ARG A 116 -45.99 6.38 29.04
C ARG A 116 -47.45 5.98 29.18
N GLU A 117 -47.75 4.69 29.11
CA GLU A 117 -49.12 4.18 29.20
C GLU A 117 -49.71 4.40 30.61
N SER A 118 -48.87 4.32 31.65
CA SER A 118 -49.25 4.59 33.04
C SER A 118 -49.54 6.07 33.34
N ALA A 119 -49.10 6.99 32.47
CA ALA A 119 -49.29 8.44 32.65
C ALA A 119 -50.51 8.99 31.90
N HIS A 120 -51.15 8.17 31.05
CA HIS A 120 -52.28 8.56 30.20
C HIS A 120 -53.59 7.81 30.54
N GLY A 121 -53.63 7.05 31.64
CA GLY A 121 -54.84 6.46 32.23
C GLY A 121 -55.09 6.98 33.64
#